data_AF-A0A377DL46-F1
#
_entry.id   AF-A0A377DL46-F1
#
_cell.length_a   1.000
_cell.length_b   1.000
_cell.length_c   1.000
_cell.angle_alpha   90.00
_cell.angle_beta   90.00
_cell.angle_gamma   90.00
#
_symmetry.space_group_name_H-M   'P 1'
#
loop_
_entity.id
_entity.type
_entity.pdbx_description
1 polymer ?
#
loop_
_entity_poly.entity_id
_entity_poly.type
_entity_poly.pdbx_seq_one_letter_code
_entity_poly.pdbx_strand_id
1 'polypeptide(L)'
;MPPCVCLTRKCWPQVPPFSRETYPKVDILNVILDGEAEYRDSEGNHVQASAGEALLLSTQPGVSYSEHNLSKDKPLTRMQLWLDACPQRENPLIQKLALNMGKQQLIASPEGAMGSLQLRQQVWLHHIVLDKGESANFQLHGPRAYLQSIHGKFHALTHHEEKAAADLR
;
A
#
# COMPACT_ATOMS: atom_id res chain seq x y z
N MET A 1 0.49 -2.75 19.98
CA MET A 1 -0.58 -1.87 19.47
C MET A 1 -0.81 -2.24 18.00
N PRO A 2 -2.06 -2.24 17.50
CA PRO A 2 -2.30 -2.46 16.08
C PRO A 2 -1.65 -1.33 15.27
N PRO A 3 -1.08 -1.61 14.09
CA PRO A 3 -0.53 -0.55 13.24
C PRO A 3 -1.67 0.39 12.82
N CYS A 4 -1.47 1.69 13.05
CA CYS A 4 -2.31 2.71 12.46
C CYS A 4 -2.06 2.72 10.95
N VAL A 5 -3.14 2.56 10.17
CA VAL A 5 -3.12 2.68 8.72
C VAL A 5 -3.87 3.94 8.35
N CYS A 6 -3.18 4.92 7.76
CA CYS A 6 -3.81 6.07 7.15
C CYS A 6 -3.80 5.89 5.63
N LEU A 7 -4.94 6.09 5.00
CA LEU A 7 -5.09 5.96 3.55
C LEU A 7 -5.52 7.29 2.94
N THR A 8 -4.80 7.74 1.92
CA THR A 8 -5.18 8.92 1.14
C THR A 8 -5.16 8.62 -0.35
N ARG A 9 -6.08 9.23 -1.10
CA ARG A 9 -6.03 9.28 -2.57
C ARG A 9 -5.78 10.71 -3.00
N LYS A 10 -4.76 10.94 -3.81
CA LYS A 10 -4.45 12.25 -4.39
C LYS A 10 -4.48 12.16 -5.91
N CYS A 11 -5.10 13.16 -6.54
CA CYS A 11 -5.07 13.38 -7.98
C CYS A 11 -4.49 14.77 -8.21
N TRP A 12 -3.35 14.83 -8.90
CA TRP A 12 -2.61 16.06 -9.14
C TRP A 12 -2.76 16.45 -10.62
N PRO A 13 -3.44 17.57 -10.94
CA PRO A 13 -3.71 17.95 -12.32
C PRO A 13 -2.46 18.45 -13.07
N GLN A 14 -1.46 19.01 -12.37
CA GLN A 14 -0.18 19.49 -12.92
C GLN A 14 0.92 19.42 -11.85
N VAL A 15 2.20 19.55 -12.24
CA VAL A 15 3.38 19.55 -11.35
C VAL A 15 3.16 20.48 -10.16
N PRO A 16 3.01 19.95 -8.94
CA PRO A 16 2.83 20.81 -7.79
C PRO A 16 4.12 21.51 -7.37
N PRO A 17 4.02 22.62 -6.63
CA PRO A 17 5.19 23.19 -5.98
C PRO A 17 5.81 22.13 -5.07
N PHE A 18 7.12 21.99 -5.22
CA PHE A 18 7.99 21.09 -4.49
C PHE A 18 7.66 21.10 -2.98
N SER A 19 6.99 20.04 -2.50
CA SER A 19 6.70 19.84 -1.07
C SER A 19 7.63 18.76 -0.55
N ARG A 20 8.57 19.15 0.31
CA ARG A 20 9.40 18.22 1.08
C ARG A 20 8.65 17.87 2.35
N GLU A 21 8.26 16.62 2.50
CA GLU A 21 7.62 16.11 3.71
C GLU A 21 8.63 15.27 4.51
N THR A 22 8.52 15.32 5.84
CA THR A 22 9.23 14.41 6.74
C THR A 22 8.22 13.51 7.40
N TYR A 23 8.55 12.23 7.55
CA TYR A 23 7.62 11.23 8.04
C TYR A 23 8.07 10.72 9.42
N PRO A 24 7.23 10.80 10.45
CA PRO A 24 7.58 10.30 11.77
C PRO A 24 7.33 8.80 11.87
N LYS A 25 8.37 7.98 11.67
CA LYS A 25 8.34 6.52 11.95
C LYS A 25 7.21 5.77 11.23
N VAL A 26 7.02 6.04 9.94
CA VAL A 26 6.05 5.33 9.09
C VAL A 26 6.70 4.86 7.79
N ASP A 27 6.33 3.70 7.30
CA ASP A 27 6.64 3.31 5.93
C ASP A 27 5.50 3.77 5.01
N ILE A 28 5.85 4.27 3.82
CA ILE A 28 4.90 4.85 2.88
C ILE A 28 4.76 3.92 1.68
N LEU A 29 3.56 3.36 1.46
CA LEU A 29 3.24 2.55 0.30
C LEU A 29 2.37 3.34 -0.67
N ASN A 30 2.91 3.65 -1.85
CA ASN A 30 2.20 4.29 -2.95
C ASN A 30 1.75 3.24 -3.97
N VAL A 31 0.51 3.35 -4.45
CA VAL A 31 -0.02 2.60 -5.59
C VAL A 31 -0.37 3.62 -6.67
N ILE A 32 0.35 3.58 -7.80
CA ILE A 32 0.14 4.52 -8.89
C ILE A 32 -1.02 4.02 -9.75
N LEU A 33 -2.10 4.80 -9.77
CA LEU A 33 -3.34 4.46 -10.47
C LEU A 33 -3.34 5.00 -11.89
N ASP A 34 -2.75 6.18 -12.10
CA ASP A 34 -2.62 6.82 -13.41
C ASP A 34 -1.45 7.80 -13.41
N GLY A 35 -0.80 7.99 -14.56
CA GLY A 35 0.38 8.84 -14.70
C GLY A 35 1.68 8.23 -14.17
N GLU A 36 2.68 9.08 -13.95
CA GLU A 36 4.04 8.69 -13.55
C GLU A 36 4.62 9.67 -12.53
N ALA A 37 5.34 9.15 -11.54
CA ALA A 37 5.90 9.94 -10.46
C ALA A 37 7.37 9.62 -10.21
N GLU A 38 8.16 10.64 -9.88
CA GLU A 38 9.49 10.50 -9.31
C GLU A 38 9.45 10.85 -7.82
N TYR A 39 9.97 9.93 -7.01
CA TYR A 39 10.18 10.11 -5.59
C TYR A 39 11.66 10.32 -5.32
N ARG A 40 11.99 11.34 -4.52
CA ARG A 40 13.38 11.66 -4.17
C ARG A 40 13.49 11.97 -2.68
N ASP A 41 14.50 11.42 -2.03
CA ASP A 41 14.84 11.74 -0.65
C ASP A 41 16.02 12.72 -0.53
N SER A 42 16.26 13.25 0.68
CA SER A 42 17.37 14.18 0.94
C SER A 42 18.75 13.54 0.96
N GLU A 43 18.83 12.21 1.04
CA GLU A 43 20.10 11.46 1.01
C GLU A 43 20.55 11.15 -0.44
N GLY A 44 19.75 11.54 -1.43
CA GLY A 44 20.06 11.39 -2.86
C GLY A 44 19.45 10.16 -3.52
N ASN A 45 18.71 9.32 -2.79
CA ASN A 45 17.99 8.22 -3.38
C ASN A 45 16.79 8.74 -4.18
N HIS A 46 16.54 8.12 -5.32
CA HIS A 46 15.39 8.45 -6.16
C HIS A 46 14.86 7.21 -6.84
N VAL A 47 13.57 7.22 -7.14
CA VAL A 47 12.88 6.13 -7.82
C VAL A 47 11.68 6.67 -8.60
N GLN A 48 11.48 6.13 -9.79
CA GLN A 48 10.31 6.42 -10.60
C GLN A 48 9.31 5.27 -10.52
N ALA A 49 8.03 5.62 -10.45
CA ALA A 49 6.93 4.68 -10.46
C ALA A 49 5.84 5.15 -11.44
N SER A 50 5.40 4.24 -12.30
CA SER A 50 4.36 4.48 -13.31
C SER A 50 3.06 3.76 -12.95
N ALA A 51 1.96 4.12 -13.61
CA ALA A 51 0.67 3.48 -13.43
C ALA A 51 0.74 1.96 -13.48
N GLY A 52 0.10 1.29 -12.52
CA GLY A 52 0.18 -0.16 -12.35
C GLY A 52 1.38 -0.63 -11.53
N GLU A 53 2.15 0.28 -10.91
CA GLU A 53 3.21 -0.07 -9.96
C GLU A 53 2.83 0.29 -8.52
N ALA A 54 3.27 -0.56 -7.59
CA ALA A 54 3.29 -0.29 -6.16
C ALA A 54 4.73 -0.02 -5.71
N LEU A 55 4.91 1.06 -4.94
CA LEU A 55 6.18 1.53 -4.44
C LEU A 55 6.12 1.63 -2.91
N LEU A 56 7.07 1.00 -2.22
CA LEU A 56 7.26 1.13 -0.78
C LEU A 56 8.52 1.93 -0.50
N LEU A 57 8.37 2.98 0.30
CA LEU A 57 9.44 3.78 0.86
C LEU A 57 9.53 3.51 2.36
N SER A 58 10.62 2.88 2.77
CA SER A 58 10.90 2.59 4.18
C SER A 58 11.56 3.81 4.82
N THR A 59 10.77 4.74 5.37
CA THR A 59 11.28 6.08 5.71
C THR A 59 12.30 6.06 6.85
N GLN A 60 13.20 7.05 6.84
CA GLN A 60 14.22 7.22 7.85
C GLN A 60 13.99 8.51 8.65
N PRO A 61 14.21 8.50 9.98
CA PRO A 61 14.14 9.72 10.80
C PRO A 61 15.08 10.81 10.27
N GLY A 62 14.59 12.04 10.16
CA GLY A 62 15.38 13.19 9.70
C GLY A 62 15.57 13.29 8.19
N VAL A 63 15.16 12.28 7.42
CA VAL A 63 15.18 12.32 5.95
C VAL A 63 13.88 12.93 5.43
N SER A 64 14.02 13.86 4.48
CA SER A 64 12.87 14.47 3.79
C SER A 64 12.64 13.82 2.44
N TYR A 65 11.37 13.69 2.05
CA TYR A 65 10.93 13.05 0.81
C TYR A 65 10.15 14.04 -0.04
N SER A 66 10.28 13.92 -1.35
CA SER A 66 9.59 14.73 -2.35
C SER A 66 8.98 13.82 -3.41
N GLU A 67 7.83 14.22 -3.93
CA GLU A 67 7.10 13.53 -5.00
C GLU A 67 6.86 14.50 -6.15
N HIS A 68 7.18 14.07 -7.36
CA HIS A 68 7.05 14.87 -8.57
C HIS A 68 6.25 14.12 -9.61
N ASN A 69 5.23 14.75 -10.19
CA ASN A 69 4.63 14.26 -11.43
C ASN A 69 5.65 14.48 -12.56
N LEU A 70 6.02 13.42 -13.27
CA LEU A 70 6.96 13.49 -14.39
C LEU A 70 6.31 14.05 -15.67
N SER A 71 4.98 13.98 -15.77
CA SER A 71 4.24 14.50 -16.92
C SER A 71 3.91 15.98 -16.74
N LYS A 72 4.09 16.75 -17.81
CA LYS A 72 3.65 18.15 -17.91
C LYS A 72 2.20 18.27 -18.38
N ASP A 73 1.69 17.23 -19.04
CA ASP A 73 0.41 17.26 -19.76
C ASP A 73 -0.62 16.29 -19.17
N LYS A 74 -0.18 15.30 -18.39
CA LYS A 74 -1.05 14.28 -17.78
C LYS A 74 -1.07 14.40 -16.26
N PRO A 75 -2.24 14.23 -15.63
CA PRO A 75 -2.33 14.19 -14.18
C PRO A 75 -1.68 12.93 -13.60
N LEU A 76 -1.26 13.01 -12.35
CA LEU A 76 -0.85 11.86 -11.56
C LEU A 76 -1.96 11.50 -10.58
N THR A 77 -2.45 10.26 -10.63
CA THR A 77 -3.36 9.72 -9.62
C THR A 77 -2.68 8.60 -8.86
N ARG A 78 -2.64 8.72 -7.54
CA ARG A 78 -2.09 7.68 -6.67
C ARG A 78 -2.88 7.51 -5.38
N MET A 79 -2.80 6.31 -4.84
CA MET A 79 -3.25 5.96 -3.50
C MET A 79 -2.03 5.77 -2.61
N GLN A 80 -2.07 6.28 -1.39
CA GLN A 80 -0.95 6.23 -0.46
C GLN A 80 -1.39 5.74 0.91
N LEU A 81 -0.68 4.74 1.42
CA LEU A 81 -0.87 4.11 2.70
C LEU A 81 0.31 4.47 3.59
N TRP A 82 0.02 4.90 4.82
CA TRP A 82 1.02 5.13 5.85
C TRP A 82 0.89 3.99 6.85
N LEU A 83 1.98 3.26 7.05
CA LEU A 83 2.04 2.11 7.94
C LEU A 83 3.05 2.41 9.06
N ASP A 84 2.65 2.31 10.32
CA ASP A 84 3.58 2.51 11.45
C ASP A 84 4.83 1.64 11.29
N ALA A 85 6.02 2.23 11.22
CA ALA A 85 7.26 1.51 11.05
C ALA A 85 7.66 0.82 12.36
N CYS A 86 8.09 -0.44 12.26
CA CYS A 86 8.72 -1.15 13.37
C CYS A 86 10.23 -0.86 13.33
N PRO A 87 10.80 -0.02 14.23
CA PRO A 87 12.20 0.41 14.13
C PRO A 87 13.19 -0.72 14.41
N GLN A 88 12.76 -1.84 14.98
CA GLN A 88 13.62 -2.98 15.28
C GLN A 88 13.90 -3.87 14.06
N ARG A 89 13.20 -3.62 12.94
CA ARG A 89 13.33 -4.44 11.72
C ARG A 89 13.85 -3.59 10.57
N GLU A 90 14.93 -4.03 9.96
CA GLU A 90 15.47 -3.41 8.75
C GLU A 90 14.69 -3.88 7.52
N ASN A 91 14.49 -2.98 6.56
CA ASN A 91 13.99 -3.27 5.21
C ASN A 91 14.78 -2.42 4.21
N PRO A 92 14.85 -2.84 2.93
CA PRO A 92 15.33 -1.98 1.86
C PRO A 92 14.61 -0.61 1.86
N LEU A 93 15.37 0.45 1.59
CA LEU A 93 14.85 1.84 1.58
C LEU A 93 13.73 2.01 0.55
N ILE A 94 13.90 1.38 -0.62
CA ILE A 94 13.01 1.46 -1.75
C ILE A 94 12.72 0.04 -2.24
N GLN A 95 11.45 -0.30 -2.40
CA GLN A 95 11.01 -1.54 -3.02
C GLN A 95 9.89 -1.23 -4.01
N LYS A 96 9.88 -1.92 -5.16
CA LYS A 96 8.87 -1.71 -6.20
C LYS A 96 8.32 -3.05 -6.71
N LEU A 97 7.04 -3.06 -7.01
CA LEU A 97 6.31 -4.23 -7.50
C LEU A 97 5.37 -3.82 -8.62
N ALA A 98 5.41 -4.52 -9.75
CA ALA A 98 4.40 -4.38 -10.80
C ALA A 98 3.11 -5.12 -10.40
N LEU A 99 1.97 -4.45 -10.53
CA LEU A 99 0.67 -5.06 -10.35
C LEU A 99 0.37 -5.95 -11.57
N ASN A 100 0.06 -7.21 -11.33
CA ASN A 100 -0.20 -8.19 -12.39
C ASN A 100 -1.64 -8.10 -12.93
N MET A 101 -2.48 -7.23 -12.36
CA MET A 101 -3.90 -7.04 -12.69
C MET A 101 -4.73 -8.32 -12.68
N GLY A 102 -4.24 -9.37 -12.02
CA GLY A 102 -4.96 -10.59 -11.79
C GLY A 102 -6.06 -10.39 -10.75
N LYS A 103 -6.91 -11.42 -10.62
CA LYS A 103 -8.08 -11.38 -9.73
C LYS A 103 -7.75 -10.95 -8.30
N GLN A 104 -6.63 -11.47 -7.81
CA GLN A 104 -6.04 -11.10 -6.53
C GLN A 104 -4.51 -11.20 -6.61
N GLN A 105 -3.82 -10.28 -5.95
CA GLN A 105 -2.39 -10.29 -5.81
C GLN A 105 -2.03 -9.85 -4.40
N LEU A 106 -1.19 -10.62 -3.70
CA LEU A 106 -0.54 -10.15 -2.49
C LEU A 106 0.55 -9.15 -2.89
N ILE A 107 0.40 -7.89 -2.54
CA ILE A 107 1.31 -6.81 -2.97
C ILE A 107 2.28 -6.37 -1.88
N ALA A 108 1.94 -6.57 -0.61
CA ALA A 108 2.87 -6.35 0.50
C ALA A 108 2.58 -7.31 1.66
N SER A 109 3.64 -7.83 2.30
CA SER A 109 3.53 -8.75 3.44
C SER A 109 4.77 -8.66 4.34
N PRO A 110 4.75 -9.20 5.58
CA PRO A 110 5.87 -9.02 6.51
C PRO A 110 7.18 -9.63 5.99
N GLU A 111 7.10 -10.77 5.29
CA GLU A 111 8.26 -11.52 4.81
C GLU A 111 8.44 -11.46 3.27
N GLY A 112 7.70 -10.59 2.58
CA GLY A 112 7.75 -10.52 1.11
C GLY A 112 7.27 -11.82 0.43
N ALA A 113 6.36 -12.56 1.06
CA ALA A 113 5.84 -13.82 0.56
C ALA A 113 5.23 -13.66 -0.85
N MET A 114 5.35 -14.68 -1.69
CA MET A 114 4.85 -14.68 -3.08
C MET A 114 5.39 -13.52 -3.95
N GLY A 115 6.58 -13.02 -3.65
CA GLY A 115 7.18 -11.89 -4.39
C GLY A 115 6.54 -10.54 -4.07
N SER A 116 5.84 -10.43 -2.93
CA SER A 116 5.27 -9.17 -2.46
C SER A 116 6.34 -8.26 -1.87
N LEU A 117 6.02 -6.97 -1.73
CA LEU A 117 6.87 -6.01 -1.01
C LEU A 117 7.02 -6.45 0.44
N GLN A 118 8.25 -6.43 0.97
CA GLN A 118 8.52 -6.78 2.36
C GLN A 118 8.15 -5.60 3.25
N LEU A 119 7.37 -5.85 4.30
CA LEU A 119 6.91 -4.88 5.30
C LEU A 119 7.59 -5.11 6.65
N ARG A 120 7.75 -4.05 7.44
CA ARG A 120 8.23 -4.14 8.83
C ARG A 120 7.09 -4.43 9.82
N GLN A 121 5.85 -4.38 9.33
CA GLN A 121 4.60 -4.55 10.07
C GLN A 121 4.02 -5.94 9.82
N GLN A 122 3.24 -6.44 10.79
CA GLN A 122 2.43 -7.65 10.62
C GLN A 122 1.14 -7.34 9.83
N VAL A 123 1.30 -6.95 8.57
CA VAL A 123 0.21 -6.56 7.65
C VAL A 123 0.34 -7.32 6.35
N TRP A 124 -0.79 -7.75 5.80
CA TRP A 124 -0.90 -8.34 4.46
C TRP A 124 -1.81 -7.44 3.62
N LEU A 125 -1.28 -6.93 2.51
CA LEU A 125 -1.99 -6.04 1.60
C LEU A 125 -2.24 -6.78 0.29
N HIS A 126 -3.51 -6.87 -0.08
CA HIS A 126 -3.94 -7.49 -1.32
C HIS A 126 -4.49 -6.44 -2.29
N HIS A 127 -4.09 -6.53 -3.55
CA HIS A 127 -4.72 -5.84 -4.67
C HIS A 127 -5.74 -6.78 -5.33
N ILE A 128 -6.94 -6.27 -5.63
CA ILE A 128 -8.07 -7.07 -6.08
C ILE A 128 -8.68 -6.39 -7.30
N VAL A 129 -8.80 -7.15 -8.38
CA VAL A 129 -9.49 -6.73 -9.61
C VAL A 129 -10.56 -7.77 -9.89
N LEU A 130 -11.83 -7.36 -9.93
CA LEU A 130 -12.95 -8.26 -10.12
C LEU A 130 -13.85 -7.72 -11.21
N ASP A 131 -14.24 -8.59 -12.13
CA ASP A 131 -15.34 -8.32 -13.04
C ASP A 131 -16.69 -8.43 -12.29
N LYS A 132 -17.74 -7.87 -12.91
CA LYS A 132 -19.08 -7.89 -12.32
C LYS A 132 -19.56 -9.33 -12.12
N GLY A 133 -19.83 -9.68 -10.87
CA GLY A 133 -20.32 -11.02 -10.48
C GLY A 133 -19.21 -11.97 -10.03
N GLU A 134 -17.95 -11.58 -10.15
CA GLU A 134 -16.85 -12.33 -9.58
C GLU A 134 -16.72 -12.13 -8.07
N SER A 135 -16.15 -13.13 -7.40
CA SER A 135 -15.80 -13.08 -5.97
C SER A 135 -14.38 -13.56 -5.73
N ALA A 136 -13.78 -13.08 -4.65
CA ALA A 136 -12.50 -13.51 -4.12
C ALA A 136 -12.61 -13.74 -2.61
N ASN A 137 -11.95 -14.79 -2.12
CA ASN A 137 -11.97 -15.18 -0.71
C ASN A 137 -10.61 -14.93 -0.07
N PHE A 138 -10.61 -14.39 1.15
CA PHE A 138 -9.40 -14.05 1.90
C PHE A 138 -9.47 -14.67 3.29
N GLN A 139 -8.41 -15.35 3.69
CA GLN A 139 -8.20 -15.74 5.09
C GLN A 139 -7.47 -14.60 5.80
N LEU A 140 -8.05 -14.12 6.91
CA LEU A 140 -7.43 -13.05 7.68
C LEU A 140 -6.37 -13.61 8.61
N HIS A 141 -5.16 -13.04 8.53
CA HIS A 141 -4.07 -13.36 9.45
C HIS A 141 -4.19 -12.66 10.81
N GLY A 142 -5.04 -11.63 10.90
CA GLY A 142 -5.21 -10.81 12.09
C GLY A 142 -6.69 -10.54 12.40
N PRO A 143 -6.99 -9.93 13.56
CA PRO A 143 -8.35 -9.73 14.03
C PRO A 143 -9.08 -8.57 13.33
N ARG A 144 -8.44 -7.89 12.37
CA ARG A 144 -8.98 -6.70 11.69
C ARG A 144 -8.66 -6.74 10.21
N ALA A 145 -9.59 -6.25 9.41
CA ALA A 145 -9.42 -6.03 7.99
C ALA A 145 -9.93 -4.63 7.63
N TYR A 146 -9.32 -4.03 6.61
CA TYR A 146 -9.78 -2.79 6.01
C TYR A 146 -9.98 -3.03 4.52
N LEU A 147 -11.13 -2.64 3.98
CA LEU A 147 -11.45 -2.78 2.56
C LEU A 147 -11.60 -1.38 1.95
N GLN A 148 -10.81 -1.13 0.91
CA GLN A 148 -10.85 0.12 0.15
C GLN A 148 -11.34 -0.14 -1.27
N SER A 149 -12.41 0.54 -1.68
CA SER A 149 -12.74 0.63 -3.11
C SER A 149 -11.82 1.65 -3.78
N ILE A 150 -11.02 1.21 -4.76
CA ILE A 150 -10.29 2.12 -5.65
C ILE A 150 -11.26 2.70 -6.68
N HIS A 151 -12.05 1.83 -7.31
CA HIS A 151 -13.17 2.17 -8.18
C HIS A 151 -14.22 1.06 -8.14
N GLY A 152 -15.46 1.41 -8.48
CA GLY A 152 -16.59 0.47 -8.48
C GLY A 152 -17.20 0.26 -7.09
N LYS A 153 -18.09 -0.74 -7.00
CA LYS A 153 -18.85 -1.09 -5.80
C LYS A 153 -18.70 -2.59 -5.55
N PHE A 154 -18.56 -2.96 -4.29
CA PHE A 154 -18.53 -4.34 -3.85
C PHE A 154 -19.28 -4.46 -2.52
N HIS A 155 -19.56 -5.70 -2.13
CA HIS A 155 -20.02 -6.03 -0.78
C HIS A 155 -19.12 -7.14 -0.23
N ALA A 156 -18.94 -7.17 1.09
CA ALA A 156 -18.19 -8.23 1.75
C ALA A 156 -19.17 -9.15 2.48
N LEU A 157 -18.94 -10.45 2.38
CA LEU A 157 -19.66 -11.47 3.14
C LEU A 157 -18.68 -12.08 4.14
N THR A 158 -19.14 -12.27 5.37
CA THR A 158 -18.37 -12.99 6.39
C THR A 158 -19.23 -14.15 6.88
N HIS A 159 -18.68 -15.37 6.81
CA HIS A 159 -19.30 -16.52 7.45
C HIS A 159 -18.81 -16.57 8.89
N HIS A 160 -19.67 -16.19 9.82
CA HIS A 160 -19.42 -16.43 11.24
C HIS A 160 -19.76 -17.90 11.51
N GLU A 161 -18.74 -18.76 11.61
CA GLU A 161 -18.95 -20.04 12.30
C GLU A 161 -19.04 -19.72 13.80
N GLU A 162 -20.24 -19.77 14.36
CA GLU A 162 -20.40 -19.94 15.80
C GLU A 162 -19.69 -21.24 16.17
N LYS A 163 -18.54 -21.13 16.84
CA LYS A 163 -18.02 -22.24 17.64
C LYS A 163 -19.07 -22.53 18.71
N ALA A 164 -19.96 -23.48 18.43
CA ALA A 164 -20.79 -24.10 19.43
C ALA A 164 -19.88 -24.51 20.59
N ALA A 165 -20.13 -23.95 21.77
CA ALA A 165 -19.48 -24.35 22.99
C ALA A 165 -19.70 -25.86 23.16
N ALA A 166 -18.63 -26.63 23.06
CA ALA A 166 -18.66 -28.01 23.49
C ALA A 166 -18.77 -27.98 25.02
N ASP A 167 -19.99 -28.19 25.52
CA ASP A 167 -20.26 -28.58 26.90
C ASP A 167 -19.43 -29.84 27.20
N LEU A 168 -18.32 -29.63 27.92
CA LEU A 168 -17.60 -30.72 28.59
C LEU A 168 -18.39 -31.04 29.86
N ARG A 169 -19.00 -32.24 29.86
CA ARG A 169 -19.46 -32.92 31.07
C ARG A 169 -18.29 -33.32 31.96
#